data_AF-A0A8H6WML1-F1
#
_entry.id   AF-A0A8H6WML1-F1
#
_cell.length_a   1.000
_cell.length_b   1.000
_cell.length_c   1.000
_cell.angle_alpha   90.00
_cell.angle_beta   90.00
_cell.angle_gamma   90.00
#
_symmetry.space_group_name_H-M   'P 1'
#
loop_
_entity.id
_entity.type
_entity.pdbx_description
1 polymer ?
#
loop_
_entity_poly.entity_id
_entity_poly.type
_entity_poly.pdbx_seq_one_letter_code
_entity_poly.pdbx_strand_id
1 'polypeptide(L)'
;MPPRRLGIVVVGLQARHKPSCLTLAAMFFIKELTHTILLHPSYFGPRMLNFLESKLYADVEGTCSGQFGYIIAVVSILDIGKGMVLSGSGQAEFITRYRAIVFKPFKGEVVDGVVSNVNKMGFFADVGPLQVFVSHQLIHPDLKFDSNSNPPSFASADQIIEKSTHVRLKIVGTRVDATEIFAIGTIKEDHLGVL
;
A
#
# COMPACT_ATOMS: atom_id res chain seq x y z
N MET A 1 -14.06 -20.11 -10.13
CA MET A 1 -13.31 -18.88 -10.48
C MET A 1 -12.07 -18.83 -9.61
N PRO A 2 -10.85 -18.90 -10.16
CA PRO A 2 -9.63 -18.83 -9.36
C PRO A 2 -9.32 -17.37 -8.98
N PRO A 3 -8.73 -17.09 -7.81
CA PRO A 3 -8.31 -15.75 -7.43
C PRO A 3 -7.09 -15.33 -8.25
N ARG A 4 -7.15 -14.12 -8.81
CA ARG A 4 -6.05 -13.47 -9.52
C ARG A 4 -4.88 -13.29 -8.54
N ARG A 5 -3.76 -13.98 -8.78
CA ARG A 5 -2.51 -13.73 -8.06
C ARG A 5 -2.09 -12.28 -8.30
N LEU A 6 -2.13 -11.44 -7.27
CA LEU A 6 -1.37 -10.19 -7.25
C LEU A 6 0.11 -10.60 -7.23
N GLY A 7 0.76 -10.53 -8.39
CA GLY A 7 2.21 -10.65 -8.48
C GLY A 7 2.84 -9.41 -7.86
N ILE A 8 3.15 -9.46 -6.56
CA ILE A 8 4.06 -8.50 -5.95
C ILE A 8 5.45 -8.86 -6.46
N VAL A 9 5.93 -8.10 -7.46
CA VAL A 9 7.33 -8.14 -7.88
C VAL A 9 8.14 -7.52 -6.76
N VAL A 10 8.60 -8.35 -5.80
CA VAL A 10 9.63 -7.96 -4.85
C VAL A 10 10.92 -7.83 -5.66
N VAL A 11 11.27 -6.60 -6.04
CA VAL A 11 12.57 -6.32 -6.65
C VAL A 11 13.65 -6.73 -5.65
N GLY A 12 14.38 -7.80 -5.97
CA GLY A 12 15.45 -8.32 -5.14
C GLY A 12 16.56 -7.29 -4.99
N LEU A 13 16.62 -6.62 -3.83
CA LEU A 13 17.77 -5.83 -3.43
C LEU A 13 18.86 -6.76 -2.90
N GLN A 14 19.83 -7.11 -3.76
CA GLN A 14 21.12 -7.59 -3.32
C GLN A 14 21.81 -6.49 -2.52
N ALA A 15 21.83 -6.65 -1.19
CA ALA A 15 22.60 -5.82 -0.28
C ALA A 15 24.11 -6.01 -0.57
N ARG A 16 24.76 -4.98 -1.13
CA ARG A 16 26.22 -4.85 -1.11
C ARG A 16 26.66 -3.75 -0.16
N HIS A 17 27.55 -4.14 0.74
CA HIS A 17 28.21 -3.35 1.78
C HIS A 17 28.72 -1.98 1.32
N LYS A 18 28.22 -0.89 1.93
CA LYS A 18 29.00 0.33 2.25
C LYS A 18 28.28 1.19 3.30
N PRO A 19 29.00 1.81 4.27
CA PRO A 19 28.40 2.62 5.33
C PRO A 19 28.39 4.09 4.91
N SER A 20 27.26 4.58 4.44
CA SER A 20 26.92 6.01 4.47
C SER A 20 25.41 6.10 4.58
N CYS A 21 24.96 6.71 5.67
CA CYS A 21 23.59 6.81 6.18
C CYS A 21 22.60 7.41 5.17
N LEU A 22 22.19 6.59 4.21
CA LEU A 22 20.93 6.69 3.50
C LEU A 22 20.23 5.39 3.84
N THR A 23 19.43 5.41 4.91
CA THR A 23 18.49 4.33 5.17
C THR A 23 17.57 4.30 3.96
N LEU A 24 17.87 3.45 2.98
CA LEU A 24 16.92 3.03 1.94
C LEU A 24 15.76 2.41 2.71
N ALA A 25 14.81 3.23 3.10
CA ALA A 25 13.58 2.80 3.73
C ALA A 25 12.84 2.03 2.65
N ALA A 26 13.00 0.70 2.64
CA ALA A 26 12.29 -0.14 1.71
C ALA A 26 10.79 -0.03 1.97
N MET A 27 9.97 0.42 1.01
CA MET A 27 8.52 0.58 1.10
C MET A 27 7.75 -0.56 1.80
N PHE A 28 8.25 -1.80 1.67
CA PHE A 28 7.64 -3.02 2.20
C PHE A 28 8.45 -3.56 3.38
N PHE A 29 7.76 -3.86 4.48
CA PHE A 29 8.36 -4.40 5.69
C PHE A 29 7.60 -5.62 6.18
N ILE A 30 8.31 -6.53 6.84
CA ILE A 30 7.66 -7.53 7.69
C ILE A 30 7.61 -6.96 9.10
N LYS A 31 6.41 -6.84 9.67
CA LYS A 31 6.21 -6.29 11.01
C LYS A 31 5.40 -7.26 11.87
N GLU A 32 5.79 -7.36 13.13
CA GLU A 32 4.98 -8.00 14.17
C GLU A 32 3.95 -7.00 14.70
N LEU A 33 2.69 -7.39 14.62
CA LEU A 33 1.53 -6.60 15.03
C LEU A 33 0.65 -7.42 15.98
N THR A 34 -0.18 -6.70 16.71
CA THR A 34 -1.14 -7.28 17.64
C THR A 34 -2.53 -6.82 17.24
N HIS A 35 -3.49 -7.73 17.24
CA HIS A 35 -4.90 -7.43 16.98
C HIS A 35 -5.79 -8.13 18.00
N THR A 36 -6.79 -7.40 18.49
CA THR A 36 -7.73 -7.87 19.51
C THR A 36 -9.02 -8.30 18.86
N ILE A 37 -9.42 -9.55 19.07
CA ILE A 37 -10.65 -10.13 18.52
C ILE A 37 -11.63 -10.37 19.65
N LEU A 38 -12.85 -9.86 19.50
CA LEU A 38 -13.97 -10.15 20.40
C LEU A 38 -14.77 -11.34 19.86
N LEU A 39 -14.91 -12.37 20.69
CA LEU A 39 -15.59 -13.61 20.35
C LEU A 39 -16.88 -13.77 21.16
N HIS A 40 -17.98 -14.02 20.46
CA HIS A 40 -19.27 -14.30 21.10
C HIS A 40 -19.30 -15.73 21.69
N PRO A 41 -19.93 -15.96 22.87
CA PRO A 41 -19.97 -17.27 23.53
C PRO A 41 -20.47 -18.43 22.67
N SER A 42 -21.35 -18.16 21.69
CA SER A 42 -21.84 -19.19 20.75
C SER A 42 -20.72 -19.85 19.94
N TYR A 43 -19.56 -19.21 19.80
CA TYR A 43 -18.40 -19.74 19.09
C TYR A 43 -17.40 -20.45 20.02
N PHE A 44 -17.73 -20.65 21.30
CA PHE A 44 -16.91 -21.39 22.26
C PHE A 44 -17.04 -22.90 22.05
N GLY A 45 -16.50 -23.36 20.92
CA GLY A 45 -16.49 -24.76 20.54
C GLY A 45 -15.11 -25.25 20.08
N PRO A 46 -15.01 -26.50 19.63
CA PRO A 46 -13.74 -27.10 19.19
C PRO A 46 -13.13 -26.41 17.96
N ARG A 47 -13.91 -25.60 17.22
CA ARG A 47 -13.47 -24.82 16.05
C ARG A 47 -13.15 -23.36 16.36
N MET A 48 -13.04 -23.00 17.63
CA MET A 48 -12.77 -21.62 18.07
C MET A 48 -11.50 -21.05 17.43
N LEU A 49 -10.39 -21.80 17.45
CA LEU A 49 -9.10 -21.34 16.91
C LEU A 49 -9.21 -21.05 15.40
N ASN A 50 -9.77 -21.97 14.61
CA ASN A 50 -9.96 -21.76 13.17
C ASN A 50 -10.83 -20.52 12.87
N PHE A 51 -11.81 -20.25 13.73
CA PHE A 51 -12.64 -19.05 13.62
C PHE A 51 -11.84 -17.78 13.93
N LEU A 52 -11.04 -17.78 14.99
CA LEU A 52 -10.16 -16.66 15.34
C LEU A 52 -9.15 -16.37 14.23
N GLU A 53 -8.54 -17.40 13.64
CA GLU A 53 -7.62 -17.23 12.51
C GLU A 53 -8.34 -16.61 11.29
N SER A 54 -9.47 -17.19 10.88
CA SER A 54 -10.27 -16.66 9.76
C SER A 54 -10.71 -15.22 10.01
N LYS A 55 -11.10 -14.90 11.25
CA LYS A 55 -11.53 -13.57 11.67
C LYS A 55 -10.36 -12.58 11.64
N LEU A 56 -9.17 -13.00 12.09
CA LEU A 56 -7.95 -12.20 12.01
C LEU A 56 -7.67 -11.80 10.56
N TYR A 57 -7.61 -12.75 9.63
CA TYR A 57 -7.34 -12.45 8.22
C TYR A 57 -8.37 -11.46 7.65
N ALA A 58 -9.65 -11.69 7.92
CA ALA A 58 -10.73 -10.82 7.43
C ALA A 58 -10.69 -9.40 7.99
N ASP A 59 -10.25 -9.23 9.25
CA ASP A 59 -10.27 -7.94 9.93
C ASP A 59 -9.00 -7.11 9.67
N VAL A 60 -7.86 -7.74 9.35
CA VAL A 60 -6.58 -7.03 9.21
C VAL A 60 -6.11 -6.90 7.76
N GLU A 61 -6.36 -7.88 6.89
CA GLU A 61 -5.85 -7.83 5.51
C GLU A 61 -6.56 -6.75 4.69
N GLY A 62 -5.78 -5.93 3.99
CA GLY A 62 -6.28 -4.79 3.22
C GLY A 62 -6.58 -3.56 4.06
N THR A 63 -6.49 -3.63 5.39
CA THR A 63 -6.68 -2.44 6.23
C THR A 63 -5.47 -1.51 6.18
N CYS A 64 -5.73 -0.23 6.42
CA CYS A 64 -4.71 0.80 6.50
C CYS A 64 -4.69 1.40 7.90
N SER A 65 -3.50 1.60 8.44
CA SER A 65 -3.27 2.41 9.63
C SER A 65 -2.23 3.47 9.32
N GLY A 66 -2.47 4.72 9.72
CA GLY A 66 -1.48 5.79 9.59
C GLY A 66 -0.13 5.49 10.23
N GLN A 67 -0.13 4.68 11.29
CA GLN A 67 1.09 4.30 12.00
C GLN A 67 1.91 3.26 11.22
N PHE A 68 1.26 2.23 10.67
CA PHE A 68 1.93 1.05 10.11
C PHE A 68 1.91 0.99 8.58
N GLY A 69 1.06 1.78 7.92
CA GLY A 69 0.78 1.69 6.49
C GLY A 69 -0.36 0.71 6.20
N TYR A 70 -0.38 0.20 4.97
CA TYR A 70 -1.31 -0.83 4.53
C TYR A 70 -0.84 -2.21 4.97
N ILE A 71 -1.74 -3.02 5.52
CA ILE A 71 -1.48 -4.43 5.79
C ILE A 71 -1.81 -5.22 4.52
N ILE A 72 -0.80 -5.71 3.83
CA ILE A 72 -0.96 -6.40 2.54
C ILE A 72 -1.44 -7.83 2.75
N ALA A 73 -0.74 -8.57 3.61
CA ALA A 73 -1.02 -9.97 3.87
C ALA A 73 -0.43 -10.38 5.23
N VAL A 74 -1.12 -11.26 5.93
CA VAL A 74 -0.61 -11.91 7.13
C VAL A 74 0.29 -13.08 6.70
N VAL A 75 1.53 -13.10 7.19
CA VAL A 75 2.54 -14.12 6.87
C VAL A 75 2.39 -15.33 7.78
N SER A 76 2.25 -15.08 9.08
CA SER A 76 2.17 -16.13 10.09
C SER A 76 1.56 -15.60 11.37
N ILE A 77 0.70 -16.40 12.00
CA ILE A 77 0.21 -16.15 13.35
C ILE A 77 1.26 -16.68 14.32
N LEU A 78 1.75 -15.82 15.20
CA LEU A 78 2.80 -16.17 16.16
C LEU A 78 2.20 -16.82 17.41
N ASP A 79 1.12 -16.24 17.91
CA ASP A 79 0.53 -16.62 19.19
C ASP A 79 -0.91 -16.10 19.28
N ILE A 80 -1.82 -16.97 19.72
CA ILE A 80 -3.19 -16.61 20.07
C ILE A 80 -3.26 -16.60 21.59
N GLY A 81 -3.33 -15.40 22.17
CA GLY A 81 -3.36 -15.23 23.62
C GLY A 81 -4.56 -15.91 24.28
N LYS A 82 -4.48 -16.10 25.60
CA LYS A 82 -5.60 -16.65 26.38
C LYS A 82 -6.82 -15.72 26.27
N GLY A 83 -7.98 -16.30 25.98
CA GLY A 83 -9.24 -15.56 25.93
C GLY A 83 -9.66 -15.09 27.32
N MET A 84 -9.86 -13.79 27.49
CA MET A 84 -10.36 -13.20 28.73
C MET A 84 -11.84 -12.87 28.58
N VAL A 85 -12.68 -13.47 29.43
CA VAL A 85 -14.12 -13.21 29.40
C VAL A 85 -14.41 -11.84 30.00
N LEU A 86 -15.06 -10.98 29.22
CA LEU A 86 -15.49 -9.65 29.62
C LEU A 86 -16.72 -9.74 30.53
N SER A 87 -16.61 -9.13 31.71
CA SER A 87 -17.72 -9.00 32.66
C SER A 87 -18.85 -8.17 32.05
N GLY A 88 -20.07 -8.71 32.05
CA GLY A 88 -21.29 -8.04 31.59
C GLY A 88 -21.80 -8.51 30.23
N SER A 89 -20.94 -8.63 29.22
CA SER A 89 -21.34 -9.12 27.88
C SER A 89 -21.15 -10.63 27.70
N GLY A 90 -20.31 -11.26 28.53
CA GLY A 90 -19.94 -12.66 28.42
C GLY A 90 -19.03 -12.97 27.22
N GLN A 91 -18.70 -11.98 26.38
CA GLN A 91 -17.78 -12.15 25.25
C GLN A 91 -16.36 -12.43 25.74
N ALA A 92 -15.58 -13.18 24.96
CA ALA A 92 -14.16 -13.37 25.24
C ALA A 92 -13.30 -12.50 24.33
N GLU A 93 -12.35 -11.80 24.93
CA GLU A 93 -11.33 -11.00 24.26
C GLU A 93 -10.07 -11.84 24.04
N PHE A 94 -9.62 -11.93 22.79
CA PHE A 94 -8.40 -12.62 22.40
C PHE A 94 -7.39 -11.65 21.80
N ILE A 95 -6.23 -11.53 22.43
CA ILE A 95 -5.11 -10.73 21.90
C ILE A 95 -4.23 -11.65 21.05
N THR A 96 -4.25 -11.43 19.73
CA THR A 96 -3.52 -12.26 18.77
C THR A 96 -2.29 -11.52 18.25
N ARG A 97 -1.12 -12.16 18.30
CA ARG A 97 0.13 -11.65 17.75
C ARG A 97 0.42 -12.32 16.42
N TYR A 98 0.72 -11.52 15.40
CA TYR A 98 0.95 -12.02 14.05
C TYR A 98 2.04 -11.22 13.34
N ARG A 99 2.64 -11.82 12.31
CA ARG A 99 3.53 -11.15 11.37
C ARG A 99 2.76 -10.84 10.10
N ALA A 100 2.91 -9.62 9.60
CA ALA A 100 2.33 -9.21 8.33
C ALA A 100 3.34 -8.47 7.46
N ILE A 101 3.11 -8.55 6.16
CA ILE A 101 3.75 -7.67 5.18
C ILE A 101 2.98 -6.36 5.21
N VAL A 102 3.66 -5.29 5.59
CA VAL A 102 3.12 -3.94 5.61
C VAL A 102 3.78 -3.10 4.53
N PHE A 103 3.01 -2.20 3.94
CA PHE A 103 3.43 -1.28 2.91
C PHE A 103 3.20 0.15 3.39
N LYS A 104 4.29 0.91 3.54
CA LYS A 104 4.24 2.28 4.02
C LYS A 104 5.09 3.19 3.13
N PRO A 105 4.47 4.10 2.35
CA PRO A 105 5.21 5.05 1.54
C PRO A 105 5.94 6.08 2.39
N PHE A 106 7.12 6.50 1.93
CA PHE A 106 7.87 7.60 2.54
C PHE A 106 8.09 8.76 1.57
N LYS A 107 8.16 9.96 2.13
CA LYS A 107 8.59 11.15 1.38
C LYS A 107 10.03 10.95 0.89
N GLY A 108 10.26 11.23 -0.39
CA GLY A 108 11.55 11.12 -1.07
C GLY A 108 11.77 9.79 -1.77
N GLU A 109 10.89 8.81 -1.59
CA GLU A 109 11.00 7.50 -2.22
C GLU A 109 10.63 7.58 -3.71
N VAL A 110 11.43 6.90 -4.55
CA VAL A 110 11.17 6.75 -5.98
C VAL A 110 10.49 5.42 -6.21
N VAL A 111 9.32 5.44 -6.83
CA VAL A 111 8.46 4.28 -7.04
C VAL A 111 7.96 4.24 -8.48
N ASP A 112 7.72 3.02 -8.96
CA ASP A 112 7.12 2.77 -10.26
C ASP A 112 5.63 2.48 -10.05
N GLY A 113 4.79 3.10 -10.87
CA GLY A 113 3.33 2.97 -10.79
C GLY A 113 2.70 2.87 -12.18
N VAL A 114 1.40 2.55 -12.18
CA VAL A 114 0.60 2.48 -13.40
C VAL A 114 -0.41 3.61 -13.39
N VAL A 115 -0.44 4.41 -14.45
CA VAL A 115 -1.37 5.54 -14.57
C VAL A 115 -2.80 5.01 -14.61
N SER A 116 -3.63 5.42 -13.64
CA SER A 116 -5.02 4.98 -13.52
C SER A 116 -5.99 5.96 -14.18
N ASN A 117 -5.70 7.27 -14.09
CA ASN A 117 -6.53 8.30 -14.70
C ASN A 117 -5.70 9.56 -15.05
N VAL A 118 -6.06 10.25 -16.14
CA VAL A 118 -5.40 11.45 -16.63
C VAL A 118 -6.41 12.57 -16.76
N ASN A 119 -6.13 13.72 -16.15
CA ASN A 119 -6.97 14.91 -16.14
C ASN A 119 -6.15 16.16 -16.48
N LYS A 120 -6.84 17.27 -16.78
CA LYS A 120 -6.19 18.57 -17.01
C LYS A 120 -5.31 19.04 -15.84
N MET A 121 -5.68 18.68 -14.61
CA MET A 121 -4.94 19.05 -13.39
C MET A 121 -3.70 18.20 -13.14
N GLY A 122 -3.51 17.10 -13.87
CA GLY A 122 -2.49 16.09 -13.61
C GLY A 122 -3.01 14.68 -13.81
N PHE A 123 -2.26 13.68 -13.34
CA PHE A 123 -2.66 12.28 -13.45
C PHE A 123 -2.58 11.56 -12.10
N PHE A 124 -3.35 10.49 -11.98
CA PHE A 124 -3.30 9.54 -10.89
C PHE A 124 -2.53 8.30 -11.33
N ALA A 125 -1.64 7.82 -10.48
CA ALA A 125 -0.90 6.59 -10.68
C ALA A 125 -1.07 5.68 -9.46
N ASP A 126 -1.36 4.42 -9.72
CA ASP A 126 -1.53 3.41 -8.69
C ASP A 126 -0.19 2.67 -8.47
N VAL A 127 0.28 2.70 -7.22
CA VAL A 127 1.51 2.04 -6.74
C VAL A 127 1.08 1.00 -5.71
N GLY A 128 0.75 -0.20 -6.18
CA GLY A 128 0.14 -1.22 -5.31
C GLY A 128 -1.20 -0.72 -4.74
N PRO A 129 -1.38 -0.63 -3.40
CA PRO A 129 -2.59 -0.09 -2.79
C PRO A 129 -2.59 1.45 -2.64
N LEU A 130 -1.48 2.12 -2.94
CA LEU A 130 -1.37 3.58 -2.83
C LEU A 130 -1.75 4.26 -4.13
N GLN A 131 -2.63 5.25 -4.03
CA GLN A 131 -2.89 6.17 -5.12
C GLN A 131 -2.02 7.43 -4.97
N VAL A 132 -1.24 7.71 -6.01
CA VAL A 132 -0.36 8.88 -6.10
C VAL A 132 -0.93 9.88 -7.09
N PHE A 133 -1.11 11.12 -6.67
CA PHE A 133 -1.50 12.21 -7.56
C PHE A 133 -0.28 13.02 -7.97
N VAL A 134 -0.06 13.18 -9.28
CA VAL A 134 0.97 14.04 -9.85
C VAL A 134 0.30 15.25 -10.48
N SER A 135 0.46 16.42 -9.85
CA SER A 135 -0.08 17.68 -10.35
C SER A 135 0.64 18.12 -11.63
N HIS A 136 -0.09 18.78 -12.55
CA HIS A 136 0.46 19.41 -13.75
C HIS A 136 1.70 20.28 -13.46
N GLN A 137 1.76 20.95 -12.31
CA GLN A 137 2.91 21.80 -11.93
C GLN A 137 4.19 21.00 -11.60
N LEU A 138 4.04 19.70 -11.32
CA LEU A 138 5.10 18.76 -10.97
C LEU A 138 5.39 17.76 -12.12
N ILE A 139 4.84 18.02 -13.29
CA ILE A 139 5.14 17.33 -14.56
C ILE A 139 6.23 18.13 -15.29
N HIS A 140 7.01 17.48 -16.16
CA HIS A 140 7.95 18.19 -17.05
C HIS A 140 7.20 19.22 -17.92
N PRO A 141 7.75 20.43 -18.11
CA PRO A 141 7.07 21.50 -18.84
C PRO A 141 6.82 21.17 -20.32
N ASP A 142 7.55 20.19 -20.87
CA ASP A 142 7.46 19.78 -22.27
C ASP A 142 6.26 18.84 -22.54
N LEU A 143 5.70 18.24 -21.49
CA LEU A 143 4.50 17.41 -21.56
C LEU A 143 3.26 18.28 -21.46
N LYS A 144 2.46 18.33 -22.53
CA LYS A 144 1.21 19.10 -22.58
C LYS A 144 0.01 18.18 -22.52
N PHE A 145 -1.00 18.60 -21.77
CA PHE A 145 -2.28 17.91 -21.73
C PHE A 145 -3.01 18.05 -23.08
N ASP A 146 -3.35 16.93 -23.69
CA ASP A 146 -4.19 16.88 -24.88
C ASP A 146 -5.56 16.30 -24.55
N SER A 147 -6.58 17.18 -24.51
CA SER A 147 -7.97 16.78 -24.27
C SER A 147 -8.65 16.15 -25.49
N ASN A 148 -8.09 16.32 -26.69
CA ASN A 148 -8.67 15.78 -27.92
C ASN A 148 -8.22 14.34 -28.16
N SER A 149 -7.12 13.92 -27.52
CA SER A 149 -6.70 12.53 -27.49
C SER A 149 -7.76 11.65 -26.79
N ASN A 150 -8.02 10.47 -27.37
CA ASN A 150 -8.95 9.49 -26.80
C ASN A 150 -8.20 8.15 -26.66
N PRO A 151 -7.69 7.81 -25.46
CA PRO A 151 -7.94 8.44 -24.16
C PRO A 151 -7.17 9.76 -23.93
N PRO A 152 -7.62 10.63 -22.99
CA PRO A 152 -6.88 11.83 -22.60
C PRO A 152 -5.46 11.51 -22.13
N SER A 153 -4.49 12.31 -22.56
CA SER A 153 -3.07 12.05 -22.33
C SER A 153 -2.26 13.33 -22.09
N PHE A 154 -1.08 13.17 -21.50
CA PHE A 154 -0.01 14.18 -21.56
C PHE A 154 1.00 13.72 -22.60
N ALA A 155 1.20 14.52 -23.65
CA ALA A 155 2.11 14.18 -24.74
C ALA A 155 3.22 15.22 -24.89
N SER A 156 4.40 14.73 -25.24
CA SER A 156 5.55 15.50 -25.71
C SER A 156 6.08 14.85 -27.00
N ALA A 157 7.21 15.33 -27.53
CA ALA A 157 7.80 14.78 -28.75
C ALA A 157 8.18 13.29 -28.59
N ASP A 158 8.68 12.91 -27.41
CA ASP A 158 9.26 11.58 -27.16
C ASP A 158 8.46 10.73 -26.16
N GLN A 159 7.55 11.32 -25.39
CA GLN A 159 6.85 10.67 -24.28
C GLN A 159 5.35 10.93 -24.32
N ILE A 160 4.57 9.89 -24.02
CA ILE A 160 3.12 9.95 -23.90
C ILE A 160 2.72 9.28 -22.59
N ILE A 161 1.97 10.01 -21.75
CA ILE A 161 1.39 9.52 -20.50
C ILE A 161 -0.11 9.43 -20.70
N GLU A 162 -0.59 8.22 -20.89
CA GLU A 162 -2.02 7.89 -20.96
C GLU A 162 -2.39 6.85 -19.90
N LYS A 163 -3.70 6.55 -19.79
CA LYS A 163 -4.17 5.48 -18.92
C LYS A 163 -3.42 4.18 -19.22
N SER A 164 -3.01 3.47 -18.18
CA SER A 164 -2.25 2.21 -18.23
C SER A 164 -0.75 2.35 -18.56
N THR A 165 -0.24 3.58 -18.70
CA THR A 165 1.20 3.80 -18.90
C THR A 165 1.98 3.54 -17.62
N HIS A 166 3.14 2.90 -17.74
CA HIS A 166 4.08 2.73 -16.63
C HIS A 166 4.91 3.99 -16.44
N VAL A 167 4.90 4.53 -15.22
CA VAL A 167 5.59 5.79 -14.89
C VAL A 167 6.40 5.60 -13.61
N ARG A 168 7.63 6.09 -13.65
CA ARG A 168 8.49 6.27 -12.47
C ARG A 168 8.28 7.66 -11.90
N LEU A 169 7.93 7.73 -10.62
CA LEU A 169 7.67 8.98 -9.91
C LEU A 169 8.35 8.99 -8.55
N LYS A 170 8.52 10.19 -8.00
CA LYS A 170 9.05 10.38 -6.64
C LYS A 170 7.97 10.94 -5.73
N ILE A 171 7.81 10.34 -4.55
CA ILE A 171 6.84 10.78 -3.55
C ILE A 171 7.35 12.07 -2.87
N VAL A 172 6.60 13.15 -2.99
CA VAL A 172 6.93 14.46 -2.39
C VAL A 172 6.25 14.63 -1.03
N GLY A 173 5.09 14.02 -0.85
CA GLY A 173 4.35 14.08 0.40
C GLY A 173 3.30 12.99 0.50
N THR A 174 2.94 12.65 1.73
CA THR A 174 1.91 11.66 2.05
C THR A 174 0.89 12.31 2.97
N ARG A 175 -0.40 12.12 2.66
CA ARG A 175 -1.52 12.47 3.51
C ARG A 175 -2.18 11.16 3.94
N VAL A 176 -2.31 10.98 5.25
CA VAL A 176 -3.01 9.84 5.82
C VAL A 176 -4.45 10.25 6.12
N ASP A 177 -5.39 9.44 5.67
CA ASP A 177 -6.80 9.48 6.09
C ASP A 177 -7.11 8.24 6.96
N ALA A 178 -8.35 8.11 7.43
CA ALA A 178 -8.74 7.03 8.34
C ALA A 178 -8.58 5.63 7.73
N THR A 179 -8.84 5.47 6.43
CA THR A 179 -8.85 4.18 5.74
C THR A 179 -7.84 4.07 4.59
N GLU A 180 -7.25 5.18 4.16
CA GLU A 180 -6.39 5.24 2.98
C GLU A 180 -5.25 6.25 3.19
N ILE A 181 -4.16 6.05 2.46
CA ILE A 181 -3.05 7.00 2.36
C ILE A 181 -3.07 7.53 0.93
N PHE A 182 -3.07 8.85 0.80
CA PHE A 182 -2.88 9.54 -0.45
C PHE A 182 -1.45 10.05 -0.52
N ALA A 183 -0.82 9.96 -1.69
CA ALA A 183 0.49 10.55 -1.90
C ALA A 183 0.45 11.59 -3.02
N ILE A 184 1.32 12.58 -2.91
CA ILE A 184 1.60 13.54 -3.97
C ILE A 184 2.97 13.19 -4.54
N GLY A 185 3.02 13.00 -5.86
CA GLY A 185 4.23 12.66 -6.59
C GLY A 185 4.74 13.79 -7.47
N THR A 186 6.00 13.68 -7.89
CA THR A 186 6.63 14.51 -8.94
C THR A 186 7.30 13.62 -9.97
N ILE A 187 7.28 14.07 -11.22
CA ILE A 187 8.11 13.51 -12.30
C ILE A 187 9.03 14.57 -12.90
N LYS A 188 9.16 15.74 -12.27
CA LYS A 188 9.96 16.87 -12.78
C LYS A 188 11.49 16.69 -12.62
N GLU A 189 11.93 15.70 -11.86
CA GLU A 189 13.36 15.44 -11.61
C GLU A 189 13.95 14.50 -12.67
N ASP A 190 15.27 14.46 -12.77
CA ASP A 190 15.98 13.60 -13.72
C ASP A 190 15.67 12.11 -13.48
N HIS A 191 15.60 11.35 -14.58
CA HIS A 191 15.30 9.90 -14.59
C HIS A 191 13.90 9.51 -14.07
N LEU A 192 12.99 10.47 -13.92
CA LEU A 192 11.56 10.23 -13.67
C LEU A 192 10.76 10.43 -14.97
N GLY A 193 9.57 9.84 -15.03
CA GLY A 193 8.72 9.88 -16.22
C GLY A 193 8.33 8.49 -16.73
N VAL A 194 8.00 8.39 -18.02
CA VAL A 194 7.58 7.13 -18.66
C VAL A 194 8.74 6.12 -18.68
N LEU A 195 8.42 4.85 -18.44
CA LEU A 195 9.35 3.72 -18.48
C LEU A 195 9.33 2.99 -19.82
#